data_AF-A0A9C9FY71-F1
#
_entry.id   AF-A0A9C9FY71-F1
#
_cell.length_a   1.000
_cell.length_b   1.000
_cell.length_c   1.000
_cell.angle_alpha   90.00
_cell.angle_beta   90.00
_cell.angle_gamma   90.00
#
_symmetry.space_group_name_H-M   'P 1'
#
loop_
_entity.id
_entity.type
_entity.pdbx_description
1 polymer ?
#
loop_
_entity_poly.entity_id
_entity_poly.type
_entity_poly.pdbx_seq_one_letter_code
_entity_poly.pdbx_strand_id
1 'polypeptide(L)'
;YFVAVYHLTNLYFRNHQEAEQFILFTGNIYSTLFWIGQVIVGGFIPLMLLFVEPFRRSRGSLLLASFLVILGGLAQLYVLIIGGQAYPMPLFPGMEILSSGFYDGQIAQYVPSLPEALLGISGFALTIVLTLVVLRVLPMLPQALIDQKQTSARHG
;
A
#
# COMPACT_ATOMS: atom_id res chain seq x y z
N TYR A 1 6.83 -10.49 4.53
CA TYR A 1 7.30 -11.81 4.09
C TYR A 1 7.20 -11.97 2.57
N PHE A 2 6.01 -12.06 1.97
CA PHE A 2 5.87 -12.28 0.51
C PHE A 2 6.60 -11.25 -0.36
N VAL A 3 6.56 -9.96 0.03
CA VAL A 3 7.32 -8.89 -0.62
C VAL A 3 8.83 -9.19 -0.66
N ALA A 4 9.40 -9.68 0.44
CA ALA A 4 10.82 -10.03 0.49
C ALA A 4 11.15 -11.23 -0.41
N VAL A 5 10.29 -12.26 -0.42
CA VAL A 5 10.47 -13.42 -1.31
C VAL A 5 10.37 -13.02 -2.78
N TYR A 6 9.43 -12.13 -3.12
CA TYR A 6 9.24 -11.59 -4.46
C TYR A 6 10.50 -10.87 -4.95
N HIS A 7 10.98 -9.87 -4.19
CA HIS A 7 12.18 -9.12 -4.57
C HIS A 7 13.43 -9.99 -4.60
N LEU A 8 13.56 -10.97 -3.69
CA LEU A 8 14.68 -11.91 -3.69
C LEU A 8 14.65 -12.83 -4.93
N THR A 9 13.47 -13.29 -5.32
CA THR A 9 13.28 -14.12 -6.51
C THR A 9 13.61 -13.33 -7.77
N ASN A 10 13.16 -12.09 -7.86
CA ASN A 10 13.45 -11.24 -9.02
C ASN A 10 14.92 -10.80 -9.07
N LEU A 11 15.57 -10.60 -7.92
CA LEU A 11 17.02 -10.40 -7.85
C LEU A 11 17.81 -11.63 -8.30
N TYR A 12 17.28 -12.83 -8.11
CA TYR A 12 17.92 -14.06 -8.58
C TYR A 12 17.87 -14.19 -10.12
N PHE A 13 16.78 -13.78 -10.75
CA PHE A 13 16.65 -13.81 -12.21
C PHE A 13 17.34 -12.61 -12.89
N ARG A 14 18.44 -12.87 -13.59
CA ARG A 14 19.32 -11.85 -14.23
C ARG A 14 18.59 -10.91 -15.20
N ASN A 15 17.48 -11.35 -15.80
CA ASN A 15 16.67 -10.55 -16.73
C ASN A 15 15.76 -9.51 -16.03
N HIS A 16 15.57 -9.62 -14.71
CA HIS A 16 14.74 -8.73 -13.89
C HIS A 16 15.56 -7.85 -12.94
N GLN A 17 16.88 -8.04 -12.90
CA GLN A 17 17.78 -7.32 -12.00
C GLN A 17 17.78 -5.81 -12.24
N GLU A 18 17.68 -5.36 -13.49
CA GLU A 18 17.67 -3.94 -13.83
C GLU A 18 16.39 -3.24 -13.35
N ALA A 19 15.23 -3.89 -13.49
CA ALA A 19 13.94 -3.40 -12.99
C ALA A 19 13.89 -3.38 -11.45
N GLU A 20 14.45 -4.40 -10.80
CA GLU A 20 14.52 -4.45 -9.33
C GLU A 20 15.50 -3.41 -8.77
N GLN A 21 16.66 -3.21 -9.40
CA GLN A 21 17.60 -2.15 -9.00
C GLN A 21 17.00 -0.76 -9.18
N PHE A 22 16.17 -0.56 -10.21
CA PHE A 22 15.41 0.67 -10.41
C PHE A 22 14.48 0.96 -9.24
N ILE A 23 13.74 -0.04 -8.75
CA ILE A 23 12.78 0.13 -7.66
C ILE A 23 13.47 0.19 -6.30
N LEU A 24 14.56 -0.56 -6.07
CA LEU A 24 15.13 -0.75 -4.73
C LEU A 24 16.31 0.16 -4.40
N PHE A 25 17.12 0.55 -5.40
CA PHE A 25 18.47 1.11 -5.16
C PHE A 25 18.80 2.37 -5.95
N THR A 26 17.93 2.85 -6.83
CA THR A 26 18.23 3.97 -7.74
C THR A 26 18.06 5.35 -7.09
N GLY A 27 17.58 5.43 -5.84
CA GLY A 27 17.41 6.70 -5.12
C GLY A 27 16.29 7.60 -5.69
N ASN A 28 15.43 7.03 -6.54
CA ASN A 28 14.26 7.70 -7.09
C ASN A 28 13.11 7.75 -6.06
N ILE A 29 12.03 8.44 -6.42
CA ILE A 29 10.85 8.57 -5.55
C ILE A 29 10.23 7.19 -5.24
N TYR A 30 10.28 6.24 -6.17
CA TYR A 30 9.75 4.89 -6.00
C TYR A 30 10.54 4.09 -4.96
N SER A 31 11.88 4.17 -4.99
CA SER A 31 12.76 3.60 -3.97
C SER A 31 12.53 4.22 -2.60
N THR A 32 12.32 5.53 -2.53
CA THR A 32 12.01 6.22 -1.27
C THR A 32 10.66 5.78 -0.72
N LEU A 33 9.63 5.69 -1.57
CA LEU A 33 8.28 5.23 -1.18
C LEU A 33 8.27 3.75 -0.77
N PHE A 34 9.07 2.91 -1.39
CA PHE A 34 9.24 1.52 -1.00
C PHE A 34 9.85 1.42 0.41
N TRP A 35 11.02 2.01 0.64
CA TRP A 35 11.71 1.88 1.92
C TRP A 35 11.01 2.63 3.05
N ILE A 36 10.66 3.89 2.83
CA ILE A 36 10.06 4.73 3.88
C ILE A 36 8.57 4.45 3.98
N GLY A 37 7.83 4.53 2.88
CA GLY A 37 6.37 4.41 2.89
C GLY A 37 5.89 2.99 3.22
N GLN A 38 6.34 2.00 2.47
CA GLN A 38 5.89 0.62 2.65
C GLN A 38 6.62 -0.09 3.81
N VAL A 39 7.95 -0.12 3.79
CA VAL A 39 8.72 -0.95 4.75
C VAL A 39 8.71 -0.33 6.15
N ILE A 40 9.10 0.93 6.29
CA ILE A 40 9.18 1.59 7.61
C ILE A 40 7.79 1.97 8.11
N VAL A 41 7.06 2.81 7.37
CA VAL A 41 5.77 3.39 7.80
C VAL A 41 4.66 2.34 7.79
N GLY A 42 4.57 1.51 6.76
CA GLY A 42 3.56 0.46 6.64
C GLY A 42 3.85 -0.83 7.42
N GLY A 43 5.12 -1.12 7.67
CA GLY A 43 5.57 -2.39 8.25
C GLY A 43 6.09 -2.24 9.67
N PHE A 44 7.26 -1.61 9.82
CA PHE A 44 7.97 -1.57 11.10
C PHE A 44 7.27 -0.73 12.17
N ILE A 45 6.80 0.47 11.85
CA ILE A 45 6.16 1.36 12.85
C ILE A 45 4.87 0.74 13.42
N PRO A 46 3.93 0.21 12.61
CA PRO A 46 2.74 -0.45 13.14
C PRO A 46 3.08 -1.66 14.00
N LEU A 47 4.09 -2.43 13.59
CA LEU A 47 4.56 -3.59 14.35
C LEU A 47 5.12 -3.14 15.72
N MET A 48 5.95 -2.10 15.75
CA MET A 48 6.43 -1.52 17.00
C MET A 48 5.27 -1.05 17.90
N LEU A 49 4.29 -0.33 17.35
CA LEU A 49 3.13 0.17 18.09
C LEU A 49 2.27 -0.94 18.72
N LEU A 50 2.18 -2.10 18.07
CA LEU A 50 1.37 -3.22 18.52
C LEU A 50 2.11 -4.17 19.46
N PHE A 51 3.43 -4.35 19.30
CA PHE A 51 4.20 -5.31 20.08
C PHE A 51 4.88 -4.72 21.32
N VAL A 52 5.16 -3.41 21.35
CA VAL A 52 5.89 -2.76 22.44
C VAL A 52 4.92 -2.38 23.58
N GLU A 53 5.23 -2.82 24.81
CA GLU A 53 4.35 -2.75 25.98
C GLU A 53 3.75 -1.38 26.33
N PRO A 54 4.48 -0.25 26.28
CA PRO A 54 3.88 1.07 26.53
C PRO A 54 2.78 1.44 25.52
N PHE A 55 2.80 0.90 24.30
CA PHE A 55 1.88 1.28 23.22
C PHE A 55 0.75 0.27 23.01
N ARG A 56 0.98 -1.01 23.37
CA ARG A 56 0.06 -2.13 23.10
C ARG A 56 -1.35 -1.98 23.68
N ARG A 57 -1.51 -1.28 24.81
CA ARG A 57 -2.82 -1.13 25.50
C ARG A 57 -3.57 0.16 25.15
N SER A 58 -3.00 1.03 24.31
CA SER A 58 -3.63 2.31 23.95
C SER A 58 -4.53 2.16 22.73
N ARG A 59 -5.79 2.65 22.83
CA ARG A 59 -6.71 2.76 21.68
C ARG A 59 -6.13 3.67 20.59
N GLY A 60 -5.41 4.72 20.98
CA GLY A 60 -4.76 5.63 20.03
C GLY A 60 -3.66 4.95 19.24
N SER A 61 -2.87 4.08 19.89
CA SER A 61 -1.83 3.28 19.22
C SER A 61 -2.44 2.34 18.17
N LEU A 62 -3.55 1.67 18.50
CA LEU A 62 -4.24 0.78 17.57
C LEU A 62 -4.78 1.52 16.34
N LEU A 63 -5.40 2.70 16.54
CA LEU A 63 -5.91 3.53 15.46
C LEU A 63 -4.78 4.04 14.57
N LEU A 64 -3.70 4.53 15.18
CA LEU A 64 -2.52 4.98 14.46
C LEU A 64 -1.88 3.85 13.66
N ALA A 65 -1.68 2.68 14.27
CA ALA A 65 -1.12 1.51 13.60
C ALA A 65 -1.98 1.11 12.38
N SER A 66 -3.31 1.09 12.54
CA SER A 66 -4.23 0.76 11.44
C SER A 66 -4.13 1.77 10.29
N PHE A 67 -4.06 3.07 10.62
CA PHE A 67 -3.92 4.13 9.62
C PHE A 67 -2.58 4.04 8.87
N LEU A 68 -1.48 3.82 9.59
CA LEU A 68 -0.14 3.68 9.00
C LEU A 68 -0.03 2.44 8.10
N VAL A 69 -0.67 1.32 8.48
CA VAL A 69 -0.76 0.13 7.62
C VAL A 69 -1.48 0.45 6.30
N ILE A 70 -2.58 1.20 6.34
CA ILE A 70 -3.31 1.61 5.13
C ILE A 70 -2.41 2.50 4.25
N LEU A 71 -1.73 3.49 4.84
CA LEU A 71 -0.79 4.35 4.11
C LEU A 71 0.35 3.55 3.47
N GLY A 72 0.93 2.60 4.18
CA GLY A 72 1.95 1.72 3.64
C GLY A 72 1.46 0.83 2.50
N GLY A 73 0.21 0.34 2.59
CA GLY A 73 -0.45 -0.39 1.51
C GLY A 73 -0.66 0.45 0.26
N LEU A 74 -1.05 1.71 0.41
CA LEU A 74 -1.17 2.66 -0.70
C LEU A 74 0.20 2.97 -1.34
N ALA A 75 1.24 3.14 -0.52
CA ALA A 75 2.61 3.30 -1.02
C ALA A 75 3.07 2.08 -1.82
N GLN A 76 2.76 0.86 -1.34
CA GLN A 76 3.06 -0.38 -2.07
C GLN A 76 2.33 -0.43 -3.42
N LEU A 77 1.04 -0.09 -3.47
CA LEU A 77 0.28 -0.04 -4.73
C LEU A 77 0.85 1.00 -5.70
N TYR A 78 1.25 2.16 -5.19
CA TYR A 78 1.86 3.21 -6.01
C TYR A 78 3.20 2.74 -6.62
N VAL A 79 4.09 2.18 -5.81
CA VAL A 79 5.38 1.65 -6.29
C VAL A 79 5.17 0.55 -7.31
N LEU A 80 4.20 -0.34 -7.08
CA LEU A 80 3.93 -1.44 -7.99
C LEU A 80 3.34 -0.98 -9.33
N ILE A 81 2.31 -0.13 -9.31
CA ILE A 81 1.61 0.30 -10.53
C ILE A 81 2.45 1.34 -11.27
N ILE A 82 2.80 2.44 -10.60
CA ILE A 82 3.47 3.58 -11.24
C ILE A 82 4.97 3.30 -11.42
N GLY A 83 5.62 2.69 -10.42
CA GLY A 83 7.03 2.31 -10.56
C GLY A 83 7.24 1.24 -11.64
N GLY A 84 6.29 0.32 -11.81
CA GLY A 84 6.30 -0.66 -12.91
C GLY A 84 6.14 -0.01 -14.30
N GLN A 85 5.30 1.02 -14.42
CA GLN A 85 5.12 1.76 -15.69
C GLN A 85 6.28 2.71 -16.01
N ALA A 86 6.94 3.25 -14.99
CA ALA A 86 8.04 4.20 -15.15
C ALA A 86 9.37 3.52 -15.55
N TYR A 87 9.44 2.19 -15.49
CA TYR A 87 10.63 1.45 -15.88
C TYR A 87 10.86 1.54 -17.41
N PRO A 88 11.98 2.10 -17.87
CA PRO A 88 12.25 2.25 -19.29
C PRO A 88 12.61 0.87 -19.89
N MET A 89 11.64 0.25 -20.56
CA MET A 89 11.87 -0.99 -21.29
C MET A 89 12.50 -0.68 -22.65
N PRO A 90 13.60 -1.35 -23.04
CA PRO A 90 14.13 -1.22 -24.39
C PRO A 90 13.11 -1.81 -25.39
N LEU A 91 12.49 -0.93 -26.20
CA LEU A 91 11.48 -1.32 -27.21
C LEU A 91 12.07 -2.22 -28.31
N PHE A 92 13.36 -2.06 -28.61
CA PHE A 92 14.06 -2.81 -29.65
C PHE A 92 15.36 -3.41 -29.11
N PRO A 93 15.33 -4.64 -28.56
CA PRO A 93 16.51 -5.29 -28.01
C PRO A 93 17.55 -5.53 -29.13
N GLY A 94 18.76 -4.96 -28.99
CA GLY A 94 19.88 -5.19 -29.91
C GLY A 94 19.88 -4.36 -31.20
N MET A 95 19.04 -3.33 -31.32
CA MET A 95 19.06 -2.39 -32.44
C MET A 95 19.42 -0.98 -31.96
N GLU A 96 20.29 -0.29 -32.70
CA GLU A 96 20.68 1.09 -32.41
C GLU A 96 19.65 2.06 -33.04
N ILE A 97 18.98 2.84 -32.20
CA ILE A 97 17.95 3.77 -32.63
C ILE A 97 18.64 5.00 -33.25
N LEU A 98 18.65 5.08 -34.59
CA LEU A 98 19.33 6.14 -35.35
C LEU A 98 18.64 7.52 -35.24
N SER A 99 17.36 7.55 -34.86
CA SER A 99 16.61 8.77 -34.52
C SER A 99 15.39 8.44 -33.65
N SER A 100 15.32 9.02 -32.45
CA SER A 100 14.19 8.86 -31.53
C SER A 100 13.23 10.05 -31.63
N GLY A 101 11.96 9.82 -31.94
CA GLY A 101 10.88 10.79 -31.73
C GLY A 101 10.43 10.76 -30.27
N PHE A 102 10.21 11.95 -29.68
CA PHE A 102 9.76 12.25 -28.30
C PHE A 102 9.35 11.05 -27.42
N TYR A 103 10.00 10.94 -26.24
CA TYR A 103 9.73 10.01 -25.11
C TYR A 103 10.42 8.63 -25.10
N ASP A 104 11.39 8.37 -25.96
CA ASP A 104 12.15 7.11 -25.90
C ASP A 104 13.22 7.14 -24.78
N GLY A 105 13.19 6.15 -23.87
CA GLY A 105 14.23 5.92 -22.84
C GLY A 105 14.23 6.83 -21.59
N GLN A 106 13.27 7.74 -21.42
CA GLN A 106 13.20 8.60 -20.23
C GLN A 106 12.30 8.02 -19.13
N ILE A 107 12.66 8.26 -17.86
CA ILE A 107 11.83 7.90 -16.71
C ILE A 107 10.52 8.69 -16.81
N ALA A 108 9.40 7.99 -17.01
CA ALA A 108 8.09 8.64 -17.05
C ALA A 108 7.77 9.23 -15.66
N GLN A 109 7.59 10.55 -15.61
CA GLN A 109 7.23 11.27 -14.40
C GLN A 109 5.71 11.36 -14.30
N TYR A 110 5.13 10.66 -13.32
CA TYR A 110 3.69 10.68 -13.06
C TYR A 110 3.35 11.77 -12.04
N VAL A 111 2.46 12.69 -12.43
CA VAL A 111 1.86 13.69 -11.54
C VAL A 111 0.34 13.46 -11.57
N PRO A 112 -0.28 13.08 -10.45
CA PRO A 112 -1.69 12.74 -10.43
C PRO A 112 -2.55 13.96 -10.78
N SER A 113 -3.51 13.77 -11.67
CA SER A 113 -4.48 14.80 -12.05
C SER A 113 -5.63 14.90 -11.03
N LEU A 114 -6.33 16.04 -11.00
CA LEU A 114 -7.48 16.24 -10.11
C LEU A 114 -8.57 15.14 -10.27
N PRO A 115 -8.95 14.73 -11.50
CA PRO A 115 -9.90 13.62 -11.68
C PRO A 115 -9.39 12.28 -11.13
N GLU A 116 -8.10 11.98 -11.28
CA GLU A 116 -7.50 10.74 -10.74
C GLU A 116 -7.54 10.71 -9.22
N ALA A 117 -7.25 11.86 -8.58
CA ALA A 117 -7.35 11.99 -7.13
C ALA A 117 -8.80 11.79 -6.63
N LEU A 118 -9.78 12.39 -7.33
CA LEU A 118 -11.19 12.22 -7.01
C LEU A 118 -11.67 10.77 -7.20
N LEU A 119 -11.20 10.09 -8.26
CA LEU A 119 -11.48 8.67 -8.47
C LEU A 119 -10.92 7.83 -7.31
N GLY A 120 -9.68 8.09 -6.89
CA GLY A 120 -9.08 7.45 -5.71
C GLY A 120 -9.93 7.62 -4.45
N ILE A 121 -10.39 8.84 -4.16
CA ILE A 121 -11.22 9.14 -2.98
C ILE A 121 -12.60 8.48 -3.07
N SER A 122 -13.21 8.46 -4.27
CA SER A 122 -14.55 7.88 -4.47
C SER A 122 -14.60 6.39 -4.16
N GLY A 123 -13.52 5.64 -4.38
CA GLY A 123 -13.42 4.24 -4.02
C GLY A 123 -13.58 4.00 -2.51
N PHE A 124 -12.98 4.87 -1.68
CA PHE A 124 -13.16 4.81 -0.22
C PHE A 124 -14.60 5.15 0.17
N ALA A 125 -15.17 6.20 -0.42
CA ALA A 125 -16.55 6.60 -0.15
C ALA A 125 -17.53 5.47 -0.49
N LEU A 126 -17.37 4.84 -1.65
CA LEU A 126 -18.20 3.72 -2.09
C LEU A 126 -18.06 2.51 -1.15
N THR A 127 -16.84 2.19 -0.72
CA THR A 127 -16.58 1.07 0.22
C THR A 127 -17.30 1.29 1.55
N ILE A 128 -17.26 2.52 2.08
CA ILE A 128 -17.95 2.86 3.33
C ILE A 128 -19.46 2.75 3.16
N VAL A 129 -20.02 3.30 2.08
CA VAL A 129 -21.46 3.23 1.79
C VAL A 129 -21.93 1.79 1.69
N LEU A 130 -21.22 0.96 0.91
CA LEU A 130 -21.55 -0.47 0.78
C LEU A 130 -21.47 -1.20 2.12
N THR A 131 -20.44 -0.93 2.92
CA THR A 131 -20.29 -1.52 4.26
C THR A 131 -21.48 -1.16 5.15
N LEU A 132 -21.92 0.10 5.15
CA LEU A 132 -23.08 0.56 5.93
C LEU A 132 -24.39 -0.08 5.43
N VAL A 133 -24.58 -0.21 4.12
CA VAL A 133 -25.74 -0.91 3.54
C VAL A 133 -25.77 -2.36 3.98
N VAL A 134 -24.64 -3.08 3.90
CA VAL A 134 -24.54 -4.47 4.35
C VAL A 134 -24.88 -4.61 5.82
N LEU A 135 -24.33 -3.74 6.69
CA LEU A 135 -24.63 -3.74 8.12
C LEU A 135 -26.11 -3.40 8.42
N ARG A 136 -26.76 -2.62 7.55
CA ARG A 136 -28.18 -2.25 7.71
C ARG A 136 -29.13 -3.36 7.26
N VAL A 137 -28.74 -4.13 6.24
CA VAL A 137 -29.55 -5.19 5.61
C VAL A 137 -29.37 -6.52 6.33
N LEU A 138 -28.15 -6.86 6.75
CA LEU A 138 -27.83 -8.13 7.41
C LEU A 138 -27.68 -7.93 8.92
N PRO A 139 -28.24 -8.82 9.78
CA PRO A 139 -28.08 -8.77 11.23
C PRO A 139 -26.68 -9.26 11.65
N MET A 140 -25.64 -8.54 11.23
CA MET A 140 -24.23 -8.82 11.52
C MET A 140 -23.82 -8.41 12.94
N LEU A 141 -24.63 -7.58 13.60
CA LEU A 141 -24.38 -7.15 14.98
C LEU A 141 -24.88 -8.24 15.95
N PRO A 142 -24.00 -8.85 16.76
CA PRO A 142 -24.38 -9.87 17.73
C PRO A 142 -25.25 -9.26 18.84
N GLN A 143 -26.58 -9.36 18.68
CA GLN A 143 -27.56 -8.88 19.65
C GLN A 143 -27.40 -9.60 21.01
N ALA A 144 -26.95 -10.85 21.00
CA ALA A 144 -26.69 -11.64 22.19
C ALA A 144 -25.61 -11.05 23.13
N LEU A 145 -24.61 -10.32 22.60
CA LEU A 145 -23.58 -9.67 23.43
C LEU A 145 -24.10 -8.39 24.11
N ILE A 146 -25.07 -7.72 23.50
CA ILE A 146 -25.71 -6.53 24.07
C ILE A 146 -26.56 -6.94 25.28
N ASP A 147 -27.27 -8.06 25.16
CA ASP A 147 -28.16 -8.57 26.20
C ASP A 147 -27.41 -9.12 27.43
N GLN A 148 -26.29 -9.83 27.22
CA GLN A 148 -25.41 -10.30 28.31
C GLN A 148 -24.83 -9.16 29.16
N LYS A 149 -24.46 -8.04 28.51
CA LYS A 149 -23.89 -6.88 29.22
C LYS A 149 -24.95 -6.15 30.05
N GLN A 150 -26.21 -6.14 29.58
CA GLN A 150 -27.33 -5.53 30.29
C GLN A 150 -27.79 -6.38 31.48
N THR A 151 -27.79 -7.72 31.35
CA THR A 151 -28.10 -8.64 32.46
C THR A 151 -27.03 -8.64 33.54
N SER A 152 -25.74 -8.61 33.18
CA SER A 152 -24.64 -8.50 34.17
C SER A 152 -24.65 -7.18 34.93
N ALA A 153 -25.14 -6.09 34.34
CA ALA A 153 -25.25 -4.77 34.99
C ALA A 153 -26.49 -4.62 35.90
N ARG A 154 -27.46 -5.55 35.81
CA ARG A 154 -28.65 -5.57 36.69
C ARG A 154 -28.48 -6.46 37.93
N HIS A 155 -27.43 -7.28 37.98
CA HIS A 155 -27.19 -8.27 39.03
C HIS A 155 -25.91 -8.04 39.84
N GLY A 156 -25.26 -6.88 39.72
CA GLY A 156 -24.18 -6.41 40.59
C GLY A 156 -24.54 -5.06 41.18
#